data_AF-A0A931QLV6-F1
#
_entry.id   AF-A0A931QLV6-F1
#
_cell.length_a   1.000
_cell.length_b   1.000
_cell.length_c   1.000
_cell.angle_alpha   90.00
_cell.angle_beta   90.00
_cell.angle_gamma   90.00
#
_symmetry.space_group_name_H-M   'P 1'
#
loop_
_entity.id
_entity.type
_entity.pdbx_description
1 polymer ?
#
loop_
_entity_poly.entity_id
_entity_poly.type
_entity_poly.pdbx_seq_one_letter_code
_entity_poly.pdbx_strand_id
1 'polypeptide(L)'
;MSVVSLRLKERDIKRIKELSTIEGKDKSTVARELLASGWEFRMIRFYKEGKLSLSGLAARLDLSLSETIDLLAELGIKAPIEYDDYIKGFEAVR
;
A
#
# COMPACT_ATOMS: atom_id res chain seq x y z
N MET A 1 16.20 7.73 14.06
CA MET A 1 15.71 6.38 13.66
C MET A 1 15.96 5.41 14.80
N SER A 2 15.04 4.48 15.03
CA SER A 2 15.25 3.35 15.94
C SER A 2 15.89 2.18 15.18
N VAL A 3 16.71 1.37 15.86
CA VAL A 3 17.31 0.15 15.32
C VAL A 3 16.53 -1.05 15.83
N VAL A 4 16.15 -1.95 14.93
CA VAL A 4 15.44 -3.19 15.25
C VAL A 4 16.27 -4.37 14.72
N SER A 5 16.50 -5.39 15.57
CA SER A 5 17.12 -6.65 15.16
C SER A 5 16.04 -7.70 14.93
N LEU A 6 16.03 -8.29 13.74
CA LEU A 6 15.03 -9.28 13.33
C LEU A 6 15.72 -10.59 12.93
N ARG A 7 15.16 -11.73 13.38
CA ARG A 7 15.58 -13.04 12.91
C ARG A 7 14.78 -13.39 11.65
N LEU A 8 15.48 -13.51 10.53
CA LEU A 8 14.91 -13.90 9.25
C LEU A 8 15.31 -15.32 8.88
N LYS A 9 14.47 -15.99 8.08
CA LYS A 9 14.85 -17.28 7.50
C LYS A 9 15.89 -17.06 6.40
N GLU A 10 16.73 -18.05 6.16
CA GLU A 10 17.78 -18.00 5.12
C GLU A 10 17.22 -17.58 3.74
N ARG A 11 16.04 -18.09 3.39
CA ARG A 11 15.34 -17.74 2.15
C ARG A 11 15.05 -16.25 2.00
N ASP A 12 14.74 -15.56 3.08
CA ASP A 12 14.35 -14.15 3.06
C ASP A 12 15.60 -13.26 2.98
N ILE A 13 16.66 -13.65 3.70
CA ILE A 13 17.99 -13.02 3.58
C ILE A 13 18.51 -13.12 2.15
N LYS A 14 18.34 -14.28 1.51
CA LYS A 14 18.75 -14.49 0.11
C LYS A 14 18.00 -13.57 -0.84
N ARG A 15 16.67 -13.45 -0.70
CA ARG A 15 15.85 -12.54 -1.52
C ARG A 15 16.27 -11.07 -1.37
N ILE A 16 16.52 -10.61 -0.14
CA ILE A 16 16.99 -9.23 0.10
C ILE A 16 18.35 -9.02 -0.58
N LYS A 17 19.26 -9.99 -0.51
CA LYS A 17 20.58 -9.90 -1.15
C LYS A 17 20.47 -9.87 -2.69
N GLU A 18 19.62 -10.70 -3.26
CA GLU A 18 19.36 -10.73 -4.71
C GLU A 18 18.84 -9.38 -5.18
N LEU A 19 17.80 -8.84 -4.51
CA LEU A 19 17.22 -7.55 -4.87
C LEU A 19 18.19 -6.37 -4.67
N SER A 20 18.97 -6.40 -3.59
CA SER A 20 20.08 -5.44 -3.36
C SER A 20 21.10 -5.43 -4.49
N THR A 21 21.38 -6.58 -5.11
CA THR A 21 22.28 -6.67 -6.25
C THR A 21 21.63 -6.13 -7.52
N ILE A 22 20.35 -6.42 -7.75
CA ILE A 22 19.59 -5.95 -8.92
C ILE A 22 19.45 -4.42 -8.91
N GLU A 23 19.12 -3.83 -7.77
CA GLU A 23 18.87 -2.39 -7.63
C GLU A 23 20.14 -1.57 -7.34
N GLY A 24 21.28 -2.22 -7.07
CA GLY A 24 22.52 -1.54 -6.70
C GLY A 24 22.45 -0.80 -5.37
N LYS A 25 21.53 -1.18 -4.48
CA LYS A 25 21.31 -0.58 -3.16
C LYS A 25 21.86 -1.46 -2.05
N ASP A 26 22.10 -0.89 -0.87
CA ASP A 26 22.47 -1.68 0.30
C ASP A 26 21.28 -2.50 0.83
N LYS A 27 21.59 -3.62 1.50
CA LYS A 27 20.57 -4.55 2.04
C LYS A 27 19.61 -3.91 3.02
N SER A 28 20.05 -2.93 3.81
CA SER A 28 19.22 -2.29 4.82
C SER A 28 18.21 -1.34 4.19
N THR A 29 18.60 -0.65 3.12
CA THR A 29 17.69 0.19 2.31
C THR A 29 16.65 -0.68 1.62
N VAL A 30 17.07 -1.74 0.93
CA VAL A 30 16.13 -2.69 0.29
C VAL A 30 15.18 -3.31 1.32
N ALA A 31 15.68 -3.72 2.49
CA ALA A 31 14.82 -4.28 3.53
C ALA A 31 13.77 -3.26 4.03
N ARG A 32 14.14 -1.98 4.19
CA ARG A 32 13.20 -0.92 4.57
C ARG A 32 12.16 -0.65 3.50
N GLU A 33 12.57 -0.59 2.23
CA GLU A 33 11.66 -0.41 1.10
C GLU A 33 10.66 -1.58 1.00
N LEU A 34 11.14 -2.83 1.11
CA LEU A 34 10.26 -4.01 1.13
C LEU A 34 9.27 -3.99 2.29
N LEU A 35 9.67 -3.49 3.47
CA LEU A 35 8.75 -3.32 4.60
C LEU A 35 7.67 -2.27 4.31
N ALA A 36 8.04 -1.15 3.69
CA ALA A 36 7.09 -0.10 3.28
C ALA A 36 6.11 -0.63 2.22
N SER A 37 6.61 -1.24 1.15
CA SER A 37 5.75 -1.84 0.12
C SER A 37 4.89 -2.98 0.67
N GLY A 38 5.40 -3.75 1.63
CA GLY A 38 4.64 -4.79 2.32
C GLY A 38 3.48 -4.24 3.16
N TRP A 39 3.66 -3.07 3.77
CA TRP A 39 2.60 -2.35 4.47
C TRP A 39 1.51 -1.89 3.49
N GLU A 40 1.91 -1.19 2.43
CA GLU A 40 1.00 -0.70 1.38
C GLU A 40 0.15 -1.83 0.80
N PHE A 41 0.81 -2.90 0.35
CA PHE A 41 0.16 -4.07 -0.21
C PHE A 41 -0.88 -4.66 0.75
N ARG A 42 -0.58 -4.72 2.05
CA ARG A 42 -1.50 -5.26 3.04
C ARG A 42 -2.71 -4.37 3.27
N MET A 43 -2.55 -3.05 3.28
CA MET A 43 -3.66 -2.11 3.42
C MET A 43 -4.57 -2.15 2.20
N ILE A 44 -3.99 -2.17 1.00
CA ILE A 44 -4.73 -2.30 -0.26
C ILE A 44 -5.53 -3.61 -0.29
N ARG A 45 -4.94 -4.71 0.18
CA ARG A 45 -5.66 -5.99 0.32
C ARG A 45 -6.86 -5.90 1.27
N PHE A 46 -6.70 -5.24 2.41
CA PHE A 46 -7.80 -5.03 3.35
C PHE A 46 -8.92 -4.18 2.76
N TYR A 47 -8.59 -3.14 1.99
CA TYR A 47 -9.58 -2.37 1.23
C TYR A 47 -10.34 -3.26 0.23
N LYS A 48 -9.61 -4.05 -0.57
CA LYS A 48 -10.23 -4.98 -1.53
C LYS A 48 -11.11 -6.05 -0.88
N GLU A 49 -10.75 -6.48 0.33
CA GLU A 49 -11.53 -7.43 1.14
C GLU A 49 -12.70 -6.76 1.89
N GLY A 50 -12.95 -5.45 1.69
CA GLY A 50 -14.02 -4.69 2.34
C GLY A 50 -13.79 -4.39 3.83
N LYS A 51 -12.57 -4.63 4.34
CA LYS A 51 -12.20 -4.41 5.75
C LYS A 51 -11.76 -2.98 6.03
N LEU A 52 -11.47 -2.19 5.00
CA LEU A 52 -11.14 -0.78 5.07
C LEU A 52 -12.04 0.00 4.11
N SER A 53 -12.53 1.15 4.56
CA SER A 53 -13.10 2.17 3.66
C SER A 53 -11.99 2.86 2.88
N LEU A 54 -12.36 3.62 1.84
CA LEU A 54 -11.41 4.44 1.08
C LEU A 54 -10.70 5.47 1.99
N SER A 55 -11.45 6.14 2.86
CA SER A 55 -10.90 7.07 3.85
C SER A 55 -9.98 6.37 4.87
N GLY A 56 -10.32 5.16 5.28
CA GLY A 56 -9.49 4.34 6.15
C GLY A 56 -8.20 3.90 5.48
N LEU A 57 -8.23 3.60 4.18
CA LEU A 57 -7.03 3.31 3.40
C LEU A 57 -6.13 4.54 3.29
N ALA A 58 -6.69 5.68 2.89
CA ALA A 58 -5.97 6.94 2.74
C ALA A 58 -5.22 7.33 4.04
N ALA A 59 -5.91 7.26 5.18
CA ALA A 59 -5.32 7.55 6.47
C ALA A 59 -4.19 6.57 6.89
N ARG A 60 -4.22 5.31 6.43
CA ARG A 60 -3.20 4.30 6.74
C ARG A 60 -1.98 4.37 5.83
N LEU A 61 -2.15 4.93 4.63
CA LEU A 61 -1.09 5.16 3.67
C LEU A 61 -0.50 6.57 3.76
N ASP A 62 -1.07 7.42 4.62
CA ASP A 62 -0.72 8.85 4.73
C ASP A 62 -0.86 9.59 3.39
N LEU A 63 -1.94 9.28 2.67
CA LEU A 63 -2.29 9.87 1.38
C LEU A 63 -3.60 10.64 1.49
N SER A 64 -3.79 11.61 0.61
CA SER A 64 -5.10 12.19 0.36
C SER A 64 -6.04 11.17 -0.29
N LEU A 65 -7.35 11.46 -0.26
CA LEU A 65 -8.34 10.63 -0.96
C LEU A 65 -8.08 10.57 -2.46
N SER A 66 -7.65 11.68 -3.08
CA SER A 66 -7.35 11.74 -4.52
C SER A 66 -6.15 10.83 -4.85
N GLU A 67 -5.05 10.99 -4.13
CA GLU A 67 -3.84 10.15 -4.33
C GLU A 67 -4.14 8.67 -4.09
N THR A 68 -5.03 8.36 -3.14
CA THR A 68 -5.46 6.98 -2.90
C THR A 68 -6.28 6.43 -4.08
N ILE A 69 -7.16 7.23 -4.69
CA ILE A 69 -7.92 6.82 -5.89
C ILE A 69 -6.97 6.60 -7.06
N ASP A 70 -6.03 7.52 -7.27
CA ASP A 70 -5.03 7.41 -8.34
C ASP A 70 -4.18 6.14 -8.17
N LEU A 71 -3.69 5.88 -6.95
CA LEU A 71 -2.96 4.65 -6.60
C LEU A 71 -3.78 3.39 -6.90
N LEU A 72 -5.06 3.36 -6.51
CA LEU A 72 -5.94 2.22 -6.77
C LEU A 72 -6.18 2.02 -8.28
N ALA A 73 -6.30 3.11 -9.03
CA ALA A 73 -6.48 3.08 -10.48
C ALA A 73 -5.23 2.54 -11.19
N GLU A 74 -4.03 2.97 -10.80
CA GLU A 74 -2.75 2.45 -11.32
C GLU A 74 -2.61 0.93 -11.09
N LEU A 75 -3.12 0.44 -9.96
CA LEU A 75 -3.10 -0.98 -9.61
C LEU A 75 -4.26 -1.77 -10.25
N GLY A 76 -5.13 -1.12 -11.04
CA GLY A 76 -6.29 -1.74 -11.67
C GLY A 76 -7.37 -2.17 -10.67
N ILE A 77 -7.32 -1.66 -9.44
CA ILE A 77 -8.30 -1.95 -8.40
C ILE A 77 -9.45 -0.97 -8.58
N LYS A 78 -10.51 -1.43 -9.26
CA LYS A 78 -11.75 -0.66 -9.36
C LYS A 78 -12.26 -0.36 -7.95
N ALA A 79 -12.46 0.91 -7.66
CA ALA A 79 -13.17 1.32 -6.45
C ALA A 79 -14.57 0.64 -6.47
N PRO A 80 -15.05 0.10 -5.35
CA PRO A 80 -16.40 -0.42 -5.22
C PRO A 80 -17.38 0.76 -5.07
N ILE A 81 -17.32 1.70 -6.02
CA ILE A 81 -18.22 2.84 -6.10
C ILE A 81 -19.10 2.56 -7.29
N GLU A 82 -20.35 2.20 -7.03
CA GLU A 82 -21.33 2.06 -8.10
C GLU A 82 -21.78 3.45 -8.56
N TYR A 83 -22.29 3.55 -9.78
CA TYR A 83 -22.76 4.81 -10.36
C TYR A 83 -23.77 5.53 -9.44
N ASP A 84 -24.58 4.76 -8.70
CA ASP A 84 -25.56 5.29 -7.75
C ASP A 84 -24.92 5.95 -6.52
N ASP A 85 -23.74 5.53 -6.09
CA ASP A 85 -23.02 6.15 -4.97
C ASP A 85 -22.47 7.52 -5.34
N TYR A 86 -22.08 7.70 -6.61
CA TYR A 86 -21.65 9.00 -7.15
C TYR A 86 -22.79 10.02 -7.16
N ILE A 87 -23.99 9.62 -7.63
CA ILE A 87 -25.16 10.51 -7.69
C ILE A 87 -25.60 10.93 -6.30
N LYS A 88 -25.63 10.00 -5.33
CA LYS A 88 -25.95 10.33 -3.92
C LYS A 88 -24.98 11.34 -3.31
N GLY A 89 -23.69 11.23 -3.63
CA GLY A 89 -22.68 12.20 -3.20
C GLY A 89 -22.90 13.59 -3.81
N PHE A 90 -23.30 13.65 -5.09
CA PHE A 90 -23.60 14.91 -5.78
C PHE A 90 -24.86 15.59 -5.25
N GLU A 91 -25.91 14.82 -4.94
CA GLU A 91 -27.16 15.34 -4.38
C GLU A 91 -26.99 15.89 -2.95
N ALA A 92 -26.08 15.32 -2.15
CA ALA A 92 -25.85 15.75 -0.76
C ALA A 92 -25.11 17.10 -0.64
N VAL A 93 -24.50 17.59 -1.72
CA VAL A 93 -23.73 18.86 -1.77
C VAL A 93 -24.52 19.98 -2.46
N ARG A 94 -25.74 19.69 -2.94
CA ARG A 94 -26.66 20.65 -3.54
C ARG A 94 -27.70 21.13 -2.54
#